data_AF-A0A7S7Z4W4-F1
#
_entry.id   AF-A0A7S7Z4W4-F1
#
_cell.length_a   1.000
_cell.length_b   1.000
_cell.length_c   1.000
_cell.angle_alpha   90.00
_cell.angle_beta   90.00
_cell.angle_gamma   90.00
#
_symmetry.space_group_name_H-M   'P 1'
#
loop_
_entity.id
_entity.type
_entity.pdbx_description
1 polymer ?
#
loop_
_entity_poly.entity_id
_entity_poly.type
_entity_poly.pdbx_seq_one_letter_code
_entity_poly.pdbx_strand_id
1 'polypeptide(L)'
;MRWAVVIVAVGAFGIAIYDQYDKGANYQRVDARISSVNEQCYLEKVERGVITKTTFTSDLTRCETAELLRKEHPKWQGYHVNHKIEVRVVYVSPVDGVSHQSSLEMSYFPSGKPLRAGDVFPVLASKTKADKTRMI
;
A
#
# COMPACT_ATOMS: atom_id res chain seq x y z
N MET A 1 35.58 -4.96 8.71
CA MET A 1 34.52 -4.37 7.86
C MET A 1 33.98 -5.29 6.76
N ARG A 2 34.78 -6.20 6.17
CA ARG A 2 34.35 -7.07 5.05
C ARG A 2 33.31 -8.16 5.43
N TRP A 3 33.32 -8.63 6.67
CA TRP A 3 32.41 -9.68 7.18
C TRP A 3 30.99 -9.17 7.51
N ALA A 4 30.86 -7.91 7.94
CA ALA A 4 29.56 -7.33 8.31
C ALA A 4 28.62 -7.16 7.09
N VAL A 5 29.18 -6.88 5.91
CA VAL A 5 28.42 -6.74 4.66
C VAL A 5 27.80 -8.06 4.22
N VAL A 6 28.48 -9.19 4.47
CA VAL A 6 28.02 -10.53 4.06
C VAL A 6 26.81 -10.98 4.88
N ILE A 7 26.80 -10.72 6.20
CA ILE A 7 25.69 -11.13 7.08
C ILE A 7 24.42 -10.32 6.79
N VAL A 8 24.55 -9.01 6.54
CA VAL A 8 23.41 -8.15 6.18
C VAL A 8 22.83 -8.53 4.81
N ALA A 9 23.69 -8.89 3.85
CA ALA A 9 23.23 -9.34 2.54
C ALA A 9 22.47 -10.66 2.62
N VAL A 10 22.97 -11.68 3.34
CA VAL A 10 22.27 -12.98 3.48
C VAL A 10 20.94 -12.81 4.20
N GLY A 11 20.87 -11.95 5.23
CA GLY A 11 19.62 -11.62 5.92
C GLY A 11 18.58 -10.95 5.02
N ALA A 12 18.99 -9.98 4.20
CA ALA A 12 18.07 -9.28 3.29
C ALA A 12 17.57 -10.18 2.15
N PHE A 13 18.45 -11.00 1.57
CA PHE A 13 18.07 -11.95 0.51
C PHE A 13 17.14 -13.05 1.03
N GLY A 14 17.35 -13.56 2.25
CA GLY A 14 16.50 -14.58 2.85
C GLY A 14 15.05 -14.12 3.05
N ILE A 15 14.84 -12.87 3.47
CA ILE A 15 13.50 -12.32 3.71
C ILE A 15 12.74 -12.15 2.39
N ALA A 16 13.39 -11.65 1.34
CA ALA A 16 12.76 -11.44 0.04
C ALA A 16 12.35 -12.76 -0.63
N ILE A 17 13.18 -13.80 -0.52
CA ILE A 17 12.87 -15.14 -1.06
C ILE A 17 11.72 -15.78 -0.28
N TYR A 18 11.72 -15.64 1.05
CA TYR A 18 10.64 -16.18 1.89
C TYR A 18 9.29 -15.51 1.60
N ASP A 19 9.27 -14.19 1.41
CA ASP A 19 8.03 -13.46 1.09
C ASP A 19 7.43 -13.89 -0.26
N GLN A 20 8.28 -14.09 -1.28
CA GLN A 20 7.83 -14.61 -2.57
C GLN A 20 7.33 -16.06 -2.48
N TYR A 21 8.00 -16.91 -1.70
CA TYR A 21 7.58 -18.30 -1.50
C TYR A 21 6.26 -18.39 -0.71
N ASP A 22 6.09 -17.59 0.35
CA ASP A 22 4.84 -17.49 1.13
C ASP A 22 3.67 -17.07 0.24
N LYS A 23 3.88 -16.05 -0.61
CA LYS A 23 2.86 -15.60 -1.58
C LYS A 23 2.46 -16.72 -2.56
N GLY A 24 3.41 -17.45 -3.13
CA GLY A 24 3.11 -18.52 -4.11
C GLY A 24 2.48 -19.77 -3.49
N ALA A 25 2.95 -20.16 -2.30
CA ALA A 25 2.47 -21.36 -1.61
C ALA A 25 1.09 -21.13 -0.97
N ASN A 26 0.91 -20.02 -0.25
CA ASN A 26 -0.23 -19.81 0.65
C ASN A 26 -1.32 -18.89 0.09
N TYR A 27 -1.08 -18.25 -1.05
CA TYR A 27 -2.06 -17.37 -1.69
C TYR A 27 -2.33 -17.78 -3.13
N GLN A 28 -3.55 -17.49 -3.58
CA GLN A 28 -4.02 -17.69 -4.93
C GLN A 28 -4.46 -16.35 -5.49
N ARG A 29 -4.06 -16.06 -6.73
CA ARG A 29 -4.57 -14.87 -7.44
C ARG A 29 -6.06 -15.11 -7.76
N VAL A 30 -6.89 -14.18 -7.34
CA VAL A 30 -8.33 -14.15 -7.63
C VAL A 30 -8.72 -12.76 -8.12
N ASP A 31 -9.72 -12.72 -9.00
CA ASP A 31 -10.28 -11.47 -9.47
C ASP A 31 -11.26 -10.94 -8.41
N ALA A 32 -10.96 -9.78 -7.84
CA ALA A 32 -11.84 -9.09 -6.93
C ALA A 32 -12.55 -7.93 -7.63
N ARG A 33 -13.78 -7.63 -7.24
CA ARG A 33 -14.51 -6.44 -7.72
C ARG A 33 -14.40 -5.33 -6.71
N ILE A 34 -14.04 -4.14 -7.15
CA ILE A 34 -13.97 -2.96 -6.28
C ILE A 34 -15.39 -2.56 -5.87
N SER A 35 -15.65 -2.51 -4.57
CA SER A 35 -16.91 -2.01 -4.02
C SER A 35 -16.84 -0.50 -3.75
N SER A 36 -15.71 0.00 -3.28
CA SER A 36 -15.50 1.44 -3.06
C SER A 36 -14.02 1.81 -3.11
N VAL A 37 -13.74 3.03 -3.54
CA VAL A 37 -12.41 3.64 -3.49
C VAL A 37 -12.52 4.92 -2.66
N ASN A 38 -11.67 5.04 -1.64
CA ASN A 38 -11.54 6.23 -0.82
C ASN A 38 -10.10 6.75 -0.97
N GLU A 39 -9.94 7.82 -1.72
CA GLU A 39 -8.64 8.47 -1.93
C GLU A 39 -8.52 9.68 -0.99
N GLN A 40 -7.52 9.62 -0.11
CA GLN A 40 -7.15 10.72 0.78
C GLN A 40 -5.67 11.03 0.59
N CYS A 41 -5.28 12.27 0.84
CA CYS A 41 -3.88 12.68 0.78
C CYS A 41 -3.48 13.40 2.06
N TYR A 42 -2.20 13.32 2.38
CA TYR A 42 -1.57 14.07 3.45
C TYR A 42 -0.26 14.68 2.97
N LEU A 43 0.15 15.74 3.63
CA LEU A 43 1.42 16.42 3.37
C LEU A 43 2.48 15.85 4.30
N GLU A 44 3.62 15.49 3.74
CA GLU A 44 4.76 14.97 4.50
C GLU A 44 6.02 15.78 4.23
N LYS A 45 6.73 16.16 5.29
CA LYS A 45 8.08 16.70 5.20
C LYS A 45 9.01 15.85 6.03
N VAL A 46 10.10 15.40 5.41
CA VAL A 46 11.14 14.62 6.08
C VAL A 46 12.36 15.50 6.24
N GLU A 47 12.72 15.79 7.49
CA GLU A 47 13.95 16.50 7.83
C GLU A 47 14.98 15.48 8.30
N ARG A 48 16.11 15.39 7.57
CA ARG A 48 17.23 14.53 7.94
C ARG A 48 18.34 15.39 8.52
N GLY A 49 18.58 15.25 9.81
CA GLY A 49 19.79 15.72 10.47
C GLY A 49 20.94 14.72 10.34
N VAL A 50 22.07 15.04 10.97
CA VAL A 50 23.28 14.19 10.97
C VAL A 50 23.04 12.86 11.71
N ILE A 51 22.13 12.85 12.69
CA ILE A 51 21.84 11.68 13.55
C ILE A 51 20.35 11.31 13.54
N THR A 52 19.45 12.28 13.37
CA THR A 52 18.00 12.09 13.51
C THR A 52 17.26 12.29 12.19
N LYS A 53 16.18 11.53 12.00
CA LYS A 53 15.22 11.70 10.91
C LYS A 53 13.88 12.04 11.54
N THR A 54 13.37 13.24 11.28
CA THR A 54 12.07 13.70 11.76
C THR A 54 11.09 13.76 10.60
N THR A 55 9.92 13.15 10.77
CA THR A 55 8.84 13.18 9.78
C THR A 55 7.70 14.03 10.33
N PHE A 56 7.27 15.03 9.55
CA PHE A 56 6.10 15.86 9.84
C PHE A 56 4.99 15.51 8.87
N THR A 57 3.81 15.17 9.38
CA THR A 57 2.63 14.82 8.59
C THR A 57 1.47 15.77 8.87
N SER A 58 0.71 16.15 7.85
CA SER A 58 -0.60 16.79 8.04
C SER A 58 -1.69 15.75 8.31
N ASP A 59 -2.87 16.24 8.68
CA ASP A 59 -4.09 15.45 8.64
C ASP A 59 -4.43 14.98 7.22
N LEU A 60 -5.23 13.92 7.14
CA LEU A 60 -5.76 13.40 5.88
C LEU A 60 -6.84 14.34 5.34
N THR A 61 -6.70 14.72 4.07
CA THR A 61 -7.62 15.62 3.37
C THR A 61 -7.89 15.11 1.95
N ARG A 62 -8.78 15.79 1.22
CA ARG A 62 -8.92 15.52 -0.23
C ARG A 62 -7.61 15.88 -0.95
N CYS A 63 -7.22 15.07 -1.92
CA CYS A 63 -5.96 15.28 -2.64
C CYS A 63 -5.87 16.63 -3.35
N GLU A 64 -6.99 17.13 -3.87
CA GLU A 64 -7.09 18.50 -4.41
C GLU A 64 -6.76 19.56 -3.36
N THR A 65 -7.28 19.40 -2.15
CA THR A 65 -7.01 20.31 -1.03
C THR A 65 -5.56 20.22 -0.57
N ALA A 66 -4.99 19.02 -0.45
CA ALA A 66 -3.58 18.85 -0.10
C ALA A 66 -2.64 19.51 -1.13
N GLU A 67 -2.95 19.35 -2.42
CA GLU A 67 -2.23 19.99 -3.52
C GLU A 67 -2.32 21.52 -3.49
N LEU A 68 -3.51 22.08 -3.21
CA LEU A 68 -3.70 23.52 -3.03
C LEU A 68 -2.93 24.04 -1.81
N LEU A 69 -3.04 23.34 -0.68
CA LEU A 69 -2.33 23.69 0.56
C LEU A 69 -0.82 23.74 0.35
N ARG A 70 -0.24 22.77 -0.38
CA ARG A 70 1.19 22.77 -0.73
C ARG A 70 1.58 23.99 -1.57
N LYS A 71 0.73 24.38 -2.53
CA LYS A 71 1.04 25.45 -3.49
C LYS A 71 0.85 26.85 -2.91
N GLU A 72 -0.20 27.05 -2.14
CA GLU A 72 -0.67 28.39 -1.76
C GLU A 72 -0.28 28.80 -0.34
N HIS A 73 -0.08 27.83 0.56
CA HIS A 73 0.12 28.14 1.98
C HIS A 73 1.60 28.06 2.40
N PRO A 74 2.19 29.14 2.94
CA PRO A 74 3.62 29.19 3.29
C PRO A 74 4.07 28.06 4.24
N LYS A 75 3.21 27.66 5.18
CA LYS A 75 3.46 26.56 6.13
C LYS A 75 3.84 25.24 5.45
N TRP A 76 3.26 24.95 4.28
CA TRP A 76 3.38 23.65 3.62
C TRP A 76 4.44 23.65 2.50
N GLN A 77 5.25 24.72 2.41
CA GLN A 77 6.37 24.77 1.47
C GLN A 77 7.40 23.69 1.81
N GLY A 78 7.84 22.95 0.79
CA GLY A 78 8.76 21.84 0.94
C GLY A 78 8.14 20.55 1.49
N TYR A 79 6.81 20.50 1.69
CA TYR A 79 6.10 19.25 1.94
C TYR A 79 5.77 18.55 0.62
N HIS A 80 5.79 17.22 0.64
CA HIS A 80 5.33 16.37 -0.46
C HIS A 80 3.90 15.92 -0.21
N VAL A 81 3.11 15.80 -1.29
CA VAL A 81 1.78 15.21 -1.21
C VAL A 81 1.94 13.70 -1.32
N ASN A 82 1.49 12.98 -0.30
CA ASN A 82 1.43 11.52 -0.27
C ASN A 82 -0.03 11.08 -0.34
N HIS A 83 -0.28 10.00 -1.07
CA HIS A 83 -1.62 9.42 -1.20
C HIS A 83 -1.79 8.28 -0.18
N LYS A 84 -3.00 8.19 0.35
CA LYS A 84 -3.52 7.09 1.14
C LYS A 84 -4.84 6.67 0.51
N ILE A 85 -4.78 5.67 -0.36
CA ILE A 85 -5.91 5.16 -1.11
C ILE A 85 -6.37 3.87 -0.45
N GLU A 86 -7.58 3.86 0.08
CA GLU A 86 -8.24 2.66 0.60
C GLU A 86 -9.18 2.11 -0.48
N VAL A 87 -8.90 0.89 -0.95
CA VAL A 87 -9.73 0.18 -1.93
C VAL A 87 -10.42 -0.97 -1.21
N ARG A 88 -11.75 -0.94 -1.18
CA ARG A 88 -12.55 -2.07 -0.72
C ARG A 88 -12.91 -2.96 -1.90
N VAL A 89 -12.70 -4.24 -1.72
CA VAL A 89 -12.91 -5.25 -2.75
C VAL A 89 -13.78 -6.38 -2.24
N VAL A 90 -14.56 -6.97 -3.15
CA VAL A 90 -15.33 -8.19 -2.95
C VAL A 90 -14.67 -9.28 -3.78
N TYR A 91 -14.35 -10.42 -3.17
CA TYR A 91 -13.70 -11.55 -3.86
C TYR A 91 -14.32 -12.87 -3.42
N VAL A 92 -14.20 -13.90 -4.25
CA VAL A 92 -14.56 -15.27 -3.87
C VAL A 92 -13.35 -15.93 -3.23
N SER A 93 -13.50 -16.35 -1.98
CA SER A 93 -12.43 -17.01 -1.23
C SER A 93 -12.19 -18.43 -1.76
N PRO A 94 -10.93 -18.86 -1.98
CA PRO A 94 -10.62 -20.23 -2.39
C PRO A 94 -10.79 -21.25 -1.25
N VAL A 95 -11.02 -20.79 0.00
CA VAL A 95 -11.15 -21.65 1.18
C VAL A 95 -12.55 -22.28 1.26
N ASP A 96 -13.58 -21.47 1.01
CA ASP A 96 -14.98 -21.81 1.22
C ASP A 96 -15.87 -21.55 -0.02
N GLY A 97 -15.34 -20.91 -1.07
CA GLY A 97 -16.09 -20.57 -2.27
C GLY A 97 -17.13 -19.46 -2.07
N VAL A 98 -17.06 -18.73 -0.95
CA VAL A 98 -18.02 -17.68 -0.59
C VAL A 98 -17.44 -16.30 -0.91
N SER A 99 -18.31 -15.31 -1.13
CA SER A 99 -17.91 -13.91 -1.32
C SER A 99 -17.53 -13.25 0.01
N HIS A 100 -16.33 -12.70 0.08
CA HIS A 100 -15.78 -11.95 1.21
C HIS A 100 -15.43 -10.52 0.81
N GLN A 101 -15.33 -9.64 1.80
CA GLN A 101 -14.88 -8.27 1.63
C GLN A 101 -13.50 -8.08 2.24
N SER A 102 -12.66 -7.27 1.60
CA SER A 102 -11.37 -6.86 2.13
C SER A 102 -11.09 -5.39 1.83
N SER A 103 -10.28 -4.77 2.68
CA SER A 103 -9.78 -3.41 2.49
C SER A 103 -8.28 -3.45 2.23
N LEU A 104 -7.85 -2.80 1.15
CA LEU A 104 -6.47 -2.73 0.70
C LEU A 104 -6.02 -1.27 0.70
N GLU A 105 -4.97 -0.96 1.45
CA GLU A 105 -4.34 0.36 1.44
C GLU A 105 -3.22 0.41 0.40
N MET A 106 -3.21 1.45 -0.43
CA MET A 106 -2.17 1.71 -1.43
C MET A 106 -1.75 3.18 -1.41
N SER A 107 -0.47 3.43 -1.71
CA SER A 107 0.11 4.78 -1.75
C SER A 107 0.15 5.38 -3.15
N TYR A 108 -0.25 4.61 -4.17
CA TYR A 108 -0.37 5.04 -5.56
C TYR A 108 -1.33 4.11 -6.29
N PHE A 109 -1.97 4.62 -7.35
CA PHE A 109 -2.81 3.78 -8.19
C PHE A 109 -1.97 2.82 -9.04
N PRO A 110 -2.39 1.55 -9.18
CA PRO A 110 -1.78 0.61 -10.10
C PRO A 110 -1.85 1.18 -11.52
N SER A 111 -0.74 1.19 -12.25
CA SER A 111 -0.60 1.76 -13.60
C SER A 111 -0.86 3.28 -13.73
N GLY A 112 -0.95 4.01 -12.61
CA GLY A 112 -1.18 5.46 -12.61
C GLY A 112 -2.59 5.89 -13.03
N LYS A 113 -3.54 4.95 -13.12
CA LYS A 113 -4.94 5.24 -13.47
C LYS A 113 -5.84 5.12 -12.25
N PRO A 114 -6.78 6.07 -12.03
CA PRO A 114 -7.68 5.99 -10.90
C PRO A 114 -8.56 4.75 -10.99
N LEU A 115 -8.64 4.02 -9.89
CA LEU A 115 -9.54 2.87 -9.73
C LEU A 115 -10.96 3.35 -9.43
N ARG A 116 -11.97 2.62 -9.91
CA ARG A 116 -13.39 2.94 -9.71
C ARG A 116 -14.15 1.74 -9.15
N ALA A 117 -15.24 2.03 -8.47
CA ALA A 117 -16.18 0.98 -8.07
C ALA A 117 -16.69 0.24 -9.32
N GLY A 118 -16.74 -1.09 -9.24
CA GLY A 118 -17.09 -1.98 -10.34
C GLY A 118 -15.89 -2.52 -11.13
N ASP A 119 -14.71 -1.88 -11.04
CA ASP A 119 -13.50 -2.37 -11.71
C ASP A 119 -13.08 -3.74 -11.15
N VAL A 120 -12.44 -4.54 -12.00
CA VAL A 120 -11.80 -5.78 -11.58
C VAL A 120 -10.36 -5.48 -11.15
N PHE A 121 -10.05 -5.84 -9.91
CA PHE A 121 -8.74 -5.67 -9.31
C PHE A 121 -8.22 -7.03 -8.83
N PRO A 122 -7.12 -7.53 -9.40
CA PRO A 122 -6.60 -8.83 -9.02
C PRO A 122 -5.96 -8.74 -7.62
N VAL A 123 -6.28 -9.70 -6.75
CA VAL A 123 -5.74 -9.77 -5.38
C VAL A 123 -5.21 -11.16 -5.09
N LEU A 124 -4.32 -11.27 -4.10
CA LEU A 124 -3.87 -12.55 -3.58
C LEU A 124 -4.75 -12.94 -2.39
N ALA A 125 -5.65 -13.91 -2.56
CA ALA A 125 -6.47 -14.45 -1.48
C ALA A 125 -5.77 -15.64 -0.82
N SER A 126 -5.83 -15.75 0.51
CA SER A 126 -5.21 -16.86 1.22
C SER A 126 -5.95 -18.17 0.93
N LYS A 127 -5.19 -19.25 0.74
CA LYS A 127 -5.71 -20.61 0.56
C LYS A 127 -6.17 -21.27 1.87
N THR A 128 -5.91 -20.65 3.02
CA THR A 128 -6.24 -21.21 4.34
C THR A 128 -7.06 -20.28 5.23
N LYS A 129 -7.07 -18.97 4.96
CA LYS A 129 -7.84 -17.97 5.72
C LYS A 129 -8.77 -17.20 4.79
N ALA A 130 -10.08 -17.42 4.92
CA ALA A 130 -11.08 -16.91 3.98
C ALA A 130 -11.14 -15.38 3.92
N ASP A 131 -10.82 -14.70 5.03
CA ASP A 131 -10.85 -13.25 5.25
C ASP A 131 -9.54 -12.53 4.92
N LYS A 132 -8.51 -13.27 4.48
CA LYS A 132 -7.16 -12.71 4.30
C LYS A 132 -6.80 -12.52 2.84
N THR A 133 -6.52 -11.27 2.48
CA THR A 133 -5.97 -10.92 1.16
C THR A 133 -4.67 -10.13 1.26
N ARG A 134 -3.90 -10.10 0.17
CA ARG A 134 -2.74 -9.23 -0.03
C ARG A 134 -2.77 -8.60 -1.42
N MET A 135 -2.12 -7.45 -1.53
CA MET A 135 -1.74 -6.89 -2.83
C MET A 135 -0.69 -7.80 -3.49
N ILE A 136 -0.70 -7.82 -4.82
CA ILE A 136 0.25 -8.58 -5.65
C ILE A 136 1.66 -8.04 -5.45
#